data_AF-A0A2D6AIL6-F1
#
_entry.id   AF-A0A2D6AIL6-F1
#
_cell.length_a   1.000
_cell.length_b   1.000
_cell.length_c   1.000
_cell.angle_alpha   90.00
_cell.angle_beta   90.00
_cell.angle_gamma   90.00
#
_symmetry.space_group_name_H-M   'P 1'
#
loop_
_entity.id
_entity.type
_entity.pdbx_description
1 polymer ?
#
loop_
_entity_poly.entity_id
_entity_poly.type
_entity_poly.pdbx_seq_one_letter_code
_entity_poly.pdbx_strand_id
1 'polypeptide(L)'
;MKNGIVMVDEQVLVLATLNPDFTDGFGNKYPASGPVESDNFQHNKSLLHGLHGTLWGTTNASSYIKENAGTVWAVLSLDKDQPLIEIDPSVNAVKFERGTVLYSGTKEDVSQFLSDHKDSKCDCLLIGVGCNSELPNRHGQSHGLNGTARSHISSLHAIATGKNSKALTTQMESHAVSLGNESDSVSFDDNSISISTGNGSLAFSCGHESQSIALGIGSCAIACGQGSTAFVSEPGGFGAVGINGALIMAYRDSEGRRRYAKTYEGKIIERRLYSCEDGKFILKVN
;
A
#
# COMPACT_ATOMS: atom_id res chain seq x y z
N MET A 1 -16.16 -5.55 29.02
CA MET A 1 -17.31 -5.03 28.26
C MET A 1 -16.74 -4.11 27.19
N LYS A 2 -17.16 -4.22 25.92
CA LYS A 2 -16.84 -3.20 24.90
C LYS A 2 -18.07 -2.30 24.80
N ASN A 3 -17.89 -1.00 25.02
CA ASN A 3 -18.97 -0.04 24.79
C ASN A 3 -19.15 0.12 23.28
N GLY A 4 -20.35 -0.19 22.77
CA GLY A 4 -20.68 0.09 21.38
C GLY A 4 -20.85 1.59 21.19
N ILE A 5 -19.92 2.23 20.49
CA ILE A 5 -20.11 3.60 20.00
C ILE A 5 -21.11 3.51 18.85
N VAL A 6 -22.33 3.97 19.08
CA VAL A 6 -23.34 4.10 18.02
C VAL A 6 -23.01 5.36 17.24
N MET A 7 -22.35 5.21 16.09
CA MET A 7 -22.17 6.32 15.15
C MET A 7 -23.53 6.69 14.55
N VAL A 8 -23.76 7.99 14.42
CA VAL A 8 -24.96 8.57 13.78
C VAL A 8 -24.54 9.16 12.44
N ASP A 9 -25.43 9.14 11.44
CA ASP A 9 -25.17 9.58 10.06
C ASP A 9 -24.84 11.09 9.89
N GLU A 10 -24.60 11.82 10.98
CA GLU A 10 -24.45 13.27 11.04
C GLU A 10 -23.01 13.75 11.35
N GLN A 11 -22.05 12.83 11.46
CA GLN A 11 -20.66 13.15 11.83
C GLN A 11 -19.63 12.89 10.71
N VAL A 12 -18.46 13.52 10.85
CA VAL A 12 -17.30 13.45 9.96
C VAL A 12 -16.09 12.96 10.75
N LEU A 13 -15.40 11.93 10.25
CA LEU A 13 -14.16 11.46 10.87
C LEU A 13 -12.94 12.20 10.31
N VAL A 14 -11.98 12.52 11.18
CA VAL A 14 -10.68 13.10 10.84
C VAL A 14 -9.56 12.33 11.55
N LEU A 15 -8.47 12.02 10.85
CA LEU A 15 -7.25 11.52 11.49
C LEU A 15 -6.26 12.65 11.79
N ALA A 16 -5.78 12.72 13.04
CA ALA A 16 -4.56 13.42 13.43
C ALA A 16 -3.43 12.43 13.85
N THR A 17 -2.17 12.81 13.62
CA THR A 17 -1.00 12.10 14.16
C THR A 17 -0.27 12.94 15.21
N LEU A 18 -0.05 12.35 16.37
CA LEU A 18 0.44 13.01 17.58
C LEU A 18 1.79 12.46 18.02
N ASN A 19 2.53 13.27 18.76
CA ASN A 19 3.73 12.86 19.49
C ASN A 19 3.37 11.81 20.58
N PRO A 20 4.35 11.08 21.14
CA PRO A 20 4.11 10.10 22.20
C PRO A 20 3.40 10.66 23.45
N ASP A 21 3.43 11.98 23.64
CA ASP A 21 2.76 12.68 24.74
C ASP A 21 1.36 13.23 24.38
N PHE A 22 0.82 12.89 23.22
CA PHE A 22 -0.46 13.41 22.68
C PHE A 22 -0.46 14.91 22.31
N THR A 23 0.70 15.51 21.98
CA THR A 23 0.75 16.82 21.30
C THR A 23 0.86 16.70 19.78
N ASP A 24 0.35 17.67 19.02
CA ASP A 24 0.48 17.69 17.55
C ASP A 24 1.82 18.29 17.05
N GLY A 25 1.84 18.91 15.86
CA GLY A 25 3.02 19.60 15.32
C GLY A 25 3.27 20.99 15.90
N PHE A 26 2.27 21.60 16.55
CA PHE A 26 2.26 23.02 16.96
C PHE A 26 1.99 23.23 18.46
N GLY A 27 1.65 22.16 19.18
CA GLY A 27 1.57 22.13 20.64
C GLY A 27 0.15 21.94 21.20
N ASN A 28 -0.87 21.80 20.35
CA ASN A 28 -2.22 21.45 20.83
C ASN A 28 -2.18 20.08 21.50
N LYS A 29 -2.82 19.95 22.66
CA LYS A 29 -2.86 18.72 23.48
C LYS A 29 -4.18 17.99 23.27
N TYR A 30 -4.13 16.70 22.96
CA TYR A 30 -5.31 15.87 22.72
C TYR A 30 -5.48 14.87 23.87
N PRO A 31 -6.72 14.51 24.27
CA PRO A 31 -6.97 13.38 25.15
C PRO A 31 -6.84 12.05 24.39
N ALA A 32 -6.69 10.94 25.12
CA ALA A 32 -6.78 9.59 24.52
C ALA A 32 -8.21 9.22 24.06
N SER A 33 -9.23 9.79 24.72
CA SER A 33 -10.61 9.83 24.23
C SER A 33 -11.36 10.98 24.93
N GLY A 34 -12.34 11.59 24.25
CA GLY A 34 -13.11 12.73 24.76
C GLY A 34 -12.91 14.02 23.96
N PRO A 35 -13.52 15.14 24.38
CA PRO A 35 -13.51 16.40 23.65
C PRO A 35 -12.11 17.05 23.63
N VAL A 36 -11.81 17.73 22.52
CA VAL A 36 -10.62 18.57 22.32
C VAL A 36 -11.01 19.82 21.55
N GLU A 37 -10.41 20.95 21.92
CA GLU A 37 -10.66 22.28 21.36
C GLU A 37 -9.33 23.05 21.33
N SER A 38 -9.14 23.93 20.35
CA SER A 38 -7.92 24.71 20.20
C SER A 38 -8.13 26.16 20.65
N ASP A 39 -7.54 26.51 21.79
CA ASP A 39 -7.58 27.86 22.40
C ASP A 39 -7.07 28.97 21.47
N ASN A 40 -6.39 28.64 20.36
CA ASN A 40 -5.78 29.58 19.43
C ASN A 40 -6.32 29.49 17.99
N PHE A 41 -7.49 28.87 17.77
CA PHE A 41 -8.09 28.72 16.43
C PHE A 41 -8.25 30.06 15.69
N GLN A 42 -7.95 30.06 14.38
CA GLN A 42 -8.13 31.21 13.50
C GLN A 42 -8.68 30.80 12.14
N HIS A 43 -9.59 31.61 11.58
CA HIS A 43 -10.20 31.40 10.27
C HIS A 43 -9.26 31.74 9.10
N ASN A 44 -8.18 30.97 8.97
CA ASN A 44 -7.17 31.04 7.91
C ASN A 44 -6.56 29.65 7.63
N LYS A 45 -5.81 29.49 6.53
CA LYS A 45 -5.09 28.25 6.19
C LYS A 45 -3.80 28.03 7.01
N SER A 46 -3.49 28.84 8.03
CA SER A 46 -2.29 28.64 8.86
C SER A 46 -2.47 27.48 9.82
N LEU A 47 -1.52 26.53 9.82
CA LEU A 47 -1.48 25.38 10.72
C LEU A 47 -1.12 25.75 12.18
N LEU A 48 -0.55 26.93 12.42
CA LEU A 48 -0.13 27.38 13.76
C LEU A 48 -1.27 27.58 14.76
N HIS A 49 -2.51 27.60 14.26
CA HIS A 49 -3.67 28.20 14.93
C HIS A 49 -4.94 27.35 14.72
N GLY A 50 -5.12 26.30 15.51
CA GLY A 50 -6.21 25.31 15.34
C GLY A 50 -5.76 23.85 15.39
N LEU A 51 -6.75 22.95 15.49
CA LEU A 51 -6.57 21.50 15.30
C LEU A 51 -6.54 21.17 13.80
N HIS A 52 -5.82 20.13 13.39
CA HIS A 52 -5.69 19.76 11.99
C HIS A 52 -5.57 18.24 11.78
N GLY A 53 -5.93 17.78 10.59
CA GLY A 53 -5.87 16.37 10.22
C GLY A 53 -6.33 16.09 8.79
N THR A 54 -6.52 14.81 8.47
CA THR A 54 -6.96 14.34 7.15
C THR A 54 -8.36 13.75 7.21
N LEU A 55 -9.25 14.18 6.30
CA LEU A 55 -10.64 13.74 6.27
C LEU A 55 -10.74 12.23 5.99
N TRP A 56 -11.58 11.54 6.77
CA TRP A 56 -11.82 10.09 6.74
C TRP A 56 -10.56 9.23 6.89
N GLY A 57 -9.45 9.83 7.34
CA GLY A 57 -8.13 9.21 7.28
C GLY A 57 -7.73 8.85 5.85
N THR A 58 -7.81 9.82 4.94
CA THR A 58 -7.46 9.64 3.52
C THR A 58 -6.53 10.75 3.08
N THR A 59 -5.34 10.39 2.56
CA THR A 59 -4.36 11.36 2.05
C THR A 59 -3.30 10.67 1.19
N ASN A 60 -2.65 11.45 0.33
CA ASN A 60 -1.52 11.05 -0.52
C ASN A 60 -0.19 11.73 -0.13
N ALA A 61 -0.14 12.50 0.96
CA ALA A 61 1.04 13.24 1.39
C ALA A 61 1.43 12.96 2.84
N SER A 62 2.67 12.53 3.06
CA SER A 62 3.27 12.36 4.39
C SER A 62 3.54 13.69 5.11
N SER A 63 3.47 14.84 4.43
CA SER A 63 3.70 16.17 5.03
C SER A 63 2.76 16.52 6.18
N TYR A 64 1.59 15.88 6.26
CA TYR A 64 0.57 16.09 7.29
C TYR A 64 0.43 14.90 8.26
N ILE A 65 1.28 13.87 8.14
CA ILE A 65 1.19 12.61 8.87
C ILE A 65 2.57 12.17 9.35
N LYS A 66 2.75 12.09 10.68
CA LYS A 66 3.98 11.60 11.30
C LYS A 66 4.02 10.08 11.20
N GLU A 67 5.14 9.53 10.71
CA GLU A 67 5.38 8.07 10.66
C GLU A 67 6.58 7.64 11.52
N ASN A 68 6.94 8.45 12.52
CA ASN A 68 8.02 8.18 13.44
C ASN A 68 7.62 7.10 14.46
N ALA A 69 8.59 6.30 14.93
CA ALA A 69 8.37 5.34 16.01
C ALA A 69 7.82 6.04 17.26
N GLY A 70 6.72 5.51 17.83
CA GLY A 70 6.02 6.12 18.97
C GLY A 70 5.00 7.19 18.62
N THR A 71 4.75 7.49 17.34
CA THR A 71 3.62 8.36 16.94
C THR A 71 2.30 7.74 17.39
N VAL A 72 1.45 8.51 18.07
CA VAL A 72 0.08 8.12 18.42
C VAL A 72 -0.86 8.54 17.29
N TRP A 73 -1.69 7.61 16.82
CA TRP A 73 -2.69 7.87 15.77
C TRP A 73 -4.04 8.09 16.44
N ALA A 74 -4.77 9.15 16.07
CA ALA A 74 -6.03 9.53 16.72
C ALA A 74 -7.14 9.77 15.70
N VAL A 75 -8.31 9.18 15.93
CA VAL A 75 -9.55 9.42 15.19
C VAL A 75 -10.42 10.39 15.96
N LEU A 76 -10.73 11.52 15.34
CA LEU A 76 -11.66 12.52 15.85
C LEU A 76 -12.98 12.45 15.09
N SER A 77 -14.08 12.60 15.82
CA SER A 77 -15.40 12.90 15.27
C SER A 77 -15.69 14.38 15.36
N LEU A 78 -16.19 14.96 14.28
CA LEU A 78 -16.62 16.34 14.13
C LEU A 78 -18.06 16.35 13.63
N ASP A 79 -18.88 17.31 14.07
CA ASP A 79 -20.26 17.45 13.57
C ASP A 79 -20.26 18.03 12.15
N LYS A 80 -21.13 17.53 11.25
CA LYS A 80 -21.10 17.88 9.81
C LYS A 80 -21.28 19.37 9.51
N ASP A 81 -21.98 20.10 10.37
CA ASP A 81 -22.25 21.53 10.21
C ASP A 81 -21.13 22.44 10.74
N GLN A 82 -20.07 21.87 11.35
CA GLN A 82 -18.93 22.65 11.85
C GLN A 82 -18.11 23.25 10.69
N PRO A 83 -17.69 24.53 10.76
CA PRO A 83 -16.81 25.11 9.74
C PRO A 83 -15.46 24.40 9.68
N LEU A 84 -15.24 23.64 8.61
CA LEU A 84 -13.95 23.08 8.24
C LEU A 84 -13.21 24.03 7.30
N ILE A 85 -11.93 24.27 7.58
CA ILE A 85 -11.05 25.02 6.69
C ILE A 85 -10.22 24.01 5.92
N GLU A 86 -10.59 23.78 4.66
CA GLU A 86 -9.75 23.03 3.72
C GLU A 86 -8.37 23.71 3.63
N ILE A 87 -7.31 22.98 3.99
CA ILE A 87 -5.93 23.49 3.93
C ILE A 87 -5.40 23.26 2.52
N ASP A 88 -5.46 22.02 2.06
CA ASP A 88 -4.99 21.54 0.76
C ASP A 88 -5.94 20.44 0.25
N PRO A 89 -6.70 20.69 -0.84
CA PRO A 89 -7.64 19.71 -1.38
C PRO A 89 -6.93 18.53 -2.05
N SER A 90 -5.68 18.71 -2.53
CA SER A 90 -4.96 17.66 -3.23
C SER A 90 -4.51 16.52 -2.31
N VAL A 91 -4.45 16.79 -1.00
CA VAL A 91 -4.07 15.84 0.07
C VAL A 91 -5.19 15.58 1.08
N ASN A 92 -6.37 16.19 0.89
CA ASN A 92 -7.55 16.09 1.76
C ASN A 92 -7.32 16.51 3.24
N ALA A 93 -6.48 17.54 3.46
CA ALA A 93 -6.17 18.08 4.78
C ALA A 93 -7.11 19.22 5.19
N VAL A 94 -7.60 19.17 6.43
CA VAL A 94 -8.52 20.17 7.02
C VAL A 94 -8.00 20.71 8.36
N LYS A 95 -8.37 21.96 8.65
CA LYS A 95 -8.22 22.61 9.96
C LYS A 95 -9.59 22.85 10.58
N PHE A 96 -9.69 22.72 11.90
CA PHE A 96 -10.92 22.80 12.66
C PHE A 96 -10.67 23.32 14.09
N GLU A 97 -11.73 23.77 14.74
CA GLU A 97 -11.66 24.38 16.08
C GLU A 97 -11.74 23.33 17.20
N ARG A 98 -12.72 22.43 17.12
CA ARG A 98 -13.10 21.46 18.14
C ARG A 98 -13.46 20.10 17.53
N GLY A 99 -13.44 19.05 18.35
CA GLY A 99 -13.87 17.70 17.98
C GLY A 99 -13.81 16.74 19.16
N THR A 100 -14.24 15.49 18.97
CA THR A 100 -14.17 14.44 20.01
C THR A 100 -13.26 13.30 19.55
N VAL A 101 -12.18 13.03 20.28
CA VAL A 101 -11.32 11.87 20.06
C VAL A 101 -12.12 10.60 20.40
N LEU A 102 -12.53 9.84 19.38
CA LEU A 102 -13.23 8.57 19.55
C LEU A 102 -12.27 7.47 19.98
N TYR A 103 -11.07 7.46 19.40
CA TYR A 103 -10.08 6.42 19.59
C TYR A 103 -8.66 6.94 19.33
N SER A 104 -7.70 6.48 20.14
CA SER A 104 -6.27 6.71 19.93
C SER A 104 -5.50 5.41 20.11
N GLY A 105 -4.54 5.11 19.22
CA GLY A 105 -3.80 3.86 19.25
C GLY A 105 -2.68 3.77 18.21
N THR A 106 -2.42 2.54 17.75
CA THR A 106 -1.47 2.28 16.65
C THR A 106 -2.05 2.67 15.30
N LYS A 107 -1.19 2.76 14.26
CA LYS A 107 -1.61 2.94 12.87
C LYS A 107 -2.56 1.81 12.44
N GLU A 108 -2.28 0.59 12.88
CA GLU A 108 -3.03 -0.63 12.57
C GLU A 108 -4.44 -0.60 13.17
N ASP A 109 -4.56 -0.36 14.47
CA ASP A 109 -5.85 -0.32 15.18
C ASP A 109 -6.75 0.79 14.64
N VAL A 110 -6.17 1.97 14.40
CA VAL A 110 -6.88 3.13 13.87
C VAL A 110 -7.33 2.91 12.42
N SER A 111 -6.50 2.26 11.60
CA SER A 111 -6.88 1.90 10.23
C SER A 111 -8.04 0.90 10.20
N GLN A 112 -8.10 -0.02 11.16
CA GLN A 112 -9.26 -0.91 11.30
C GLN A 112 -10.50 -0.13 11.74
N PHE A 113 -10.39 0.73 12.77
CA PHE A 113 -11.50 1.56 13.24
C PHE A 113 -12.11 2.42 12.11
N LEU A 114 -11.27 3.07 11.29
CA LEU A 114 -11.71 3.86 10.14
C LEU A 114 -12.34 3.01 9.02
N SER A 115 -11.95 1.75 8.89
CA SER A 115 -12.54 0.80 7.94
C SER A 115 -13.91 0.30 8.41
N ASP A 116 -14.06 0.04 9.70
CA ASP A 116 -15.29 -0.48 10.32
C ASP A 116 -16.43 0.56 10.36
N HIS A 117 -16.10 1.86 10.38
CA HIS A 117 -17.06 2.98 10.52
C HIS A 117 -17.18 3.86 9.26
N LYS A 118 -16.82 3.34 8.08
CA LYS A 118 -16.85 4.10 6.83
C LYS A 118 -18.23 4.05 6.16
N ASP A 119 -18.78 5.20 5.75
CA ASP A 119 -19.92 5.20 4.83
C ASP A 119 -19.49 4.64 3.46
N SER A 120 -20.29 3.70 2.97
CA SER A 120 -20.24 2.98 1.69
C SER A 120 -20.06 3.83 0.43
N LYS A 121 -20.20 5.16 0.50
CA LYS A 121 -20.04 6.10 -0.63
C LYS A 121 -18.62 6.69 -0.77
N CYS A 122 -17.76 6.48 0.22
CA CYS A 122 -16.42 7.07 0.24
C CYS A 122 -15.37 6.14 -0.44
N ASP A 123 -15.30 6.18 -1.78
CA ASP A 123 -14.26 5.55 -2.61
C ASP A 123 -12.89 6.26 -2.47
N CYS A 124 -12.35 6.27 -1.25
CA CYS A 124 -11.09 6.91 -0.91
C CYS A 124 -10.22 6.05 0.03
N LEU A 125 -9.22 5.42 -0.59
CA LEU A 125 -7.84 5.28 -0.13
C LEU A 125 -7.49 5.58 1.35
N LEU A 126 -7.23 4.55 2.15
CA LEU A 126 -6.60 4.69 3.46
C LEU A 126 -5.07 4.96 3.37
N ILE A 127 -4.55 5.56 4.43
CA ILE A 127 -3.26 6.28 4.60
C ILE A 127 -1.96 5.54 4.30
N GLY A 128 -0.96 6.26 3.77
CA GLY A 128 0.46 5.86 3.72
C GLY A 128 1.00 5.72 2.30
N VAL A 129 0.52 6.58 1.41
CA VAL A 129 0.52 6.36 -0.03
C VAL A 129 1.72 7.03 -0.68
N GLY A 130 2.87 6.35 -0.67
CA GLY A 130 4.13 6.89 -1.18
C GLY A 130 4.21 6.90 -2.71
N CYS A 131 3.63 7.90 -3.38
CA CYS A 131 3.74 8.08 -4.85
C CYS A 131 4.89 9.02 -5.23
N ASN A 132 6.02 8.47 -5.71
CA ASN A 132 7.15 9.28 -6.20
C ASN A 132 7.35 9.09 -7.72
N SER A 133 7.49 10.20 -8.44
CA SER A 133 7.93 10.21 -9.84
C SER A 133 9.10 11.19 -9.95
N GLU A 134 10.24 10.76 -10.48
CA GLU A 134 11.44 11.62 -10.58
C GLU A 134 11.37 12.57 -11.78
N LEU A 135 10.46 12.31 -12.72
CA LEU A 135 10.14 13.16 -13.87
C LEU A 135 8.66 13.61 -13.86
N PRO A 136 8.34 14.78 -14.46
CA PRO A 136 7.11 15.53 -14.18
C PRO A 136 5.80 14.87 -14.63
N ASN A 137 5.87 13.88 -15.53
CA ASN A 137 4.71 13.06 -15.86
C ASN A 137 4.45 12.07 -14.72
N ARG A 138 3.31 12.16 -14.02
CA ARG A 138 2.97 11.24 -12.92
C ARG A 138 2.65 9.83 -13.46
N HIS A 139 3.68 9.01 -13.52
CA HIS A 139 3.63 7.60 -13.91
C HIS A 139 3.46 6.63 -12.72
N GLY A 140 3.32 7.15 -11.50
CA GLY A 140 3.06 6.39 -10.28
C GLY A 140 1.64 6.62 -9.72
N GLN A 141 0.97 5.53 -9.33
CA GLN A 141 -0.28 5.53 -8.55
C GLN A 141 -0.15 4.56 -7.38
N SER A 142 -0.68 4.91 -6.22
CA SER A 142 -0.83 3.98 -5.09
C SER A 142 -2.21 4.18 -4.48
N HIS A 143 -2.90 3.07 -4.22
CA HIS A 143 -4.26 3.02 -3.67
C HIS A 143 -4.37 2.07 -2.46
N GLY A 144 -3.26 1.75 -1.79
CA GLY A 144 -3.24 0.90 -0.59
C GLY A 144 -2.74 1.60 0.66
N LEU A 145 -3.30 1.25 1.83
CA LEU A 145 -2.81 1.69 3.15
C LEU A 145 -1.32 1.35 3.29
N ASN A 146 -0.44 2.33 3.41
CA ASN A 146 1.02 2.15 3.47
C ASN A 146 1.65 1.62 2.16
N GLY A 147 0.97 1.79 1.02
CA GLY A 147 1.43 1.36 -0.30
C GLY A 147 2.35 2.37 -1.00
N THR A 148 3.46 1.92 -1.59
CA THR A 148 4.46 2.78 -2.27
C THR A 148 4.53 2.51 -3.78
N ALA A 149 4.45 3.53 -4.62
CA ALA A 149 4.63 3.43 -6.07
C ALA A 149 5.71 4.40 -6.58
N ARG A 150 6.68 3.91 -7.36
CA ARG A 150 7.84 4.70 -7.82
C ARG A 150 8.17 4.52 -9.30
N SER A 151 8.44 5.65 -9.97
CA SER A 151 8.87 5.74 -11.37
C SER A 151 10.06 6.68 -11.50
N HIS A 152 11.22 6.18 -11.95
CA HIS A 152 12.43 7.01 -12.10
C HIS A 152 12.51 7.73 -13.46
N ILE A 153 11.87 7.20 -14.50
CA ILE A 153 11.92 7.76 -15.87
C ILE A 153 10.48 8.13 -16.32
N SER A 154 10.36 8.86 -17.43
CA SER A 154 9.10 9.06 -18.16
C SER A 154 8.70 7.80 -18.94
N SER A 155 7.41 7.63 -19.22
CA SER A 155 6.85 6.49 -19.97
C SER A 155 6.90 5.13 -19.25
N LEU A 156 6.99 5.12 -17.92
CA LEU A 156 6.87 3.90 -17.10
C LEU A 156 5.45 3.82 -16.49
N HIS A 157 5.12 2.76 -15.75
CA HIS A 157 3.91 2.73 -14.92
C HIS A 157 4.12 1.93 -13.62
N ALA A 158 4.02 2.58 -12.46
CA ALA A 158 4.06 1.93 -11.15
C ALA A 158 2.71 2.06 -10.43
N ILE A 159 2.07 0.94 -10.06
CA ILE A 159 0.73 0.90 -9.43
C ILE A 159 0.76 0.04 -8.17
N ALA A 160 0.43 0.59 -6.99
CA ALA A 160 0.46 -0.15 -5.70
C ALA A 160 -0.85 -0.03 -4.92
N THR A 161 -1.79 -0.99 -5.03
CA THR A 161 -3.14 -0.88 -4.42
C THR A 161 -3.33 -1.70 -3.14
N GLY A 162 -2.42 -2.60 -2.79
CA GLY A 162 -2.52 -3.41 -1.56
C GLY A 162 -2.01 -2.69 -0.32
N LYS A 163 -2.55 -3.02 0.87
CA LYS A 163 -1.98 -2.56 2.16
C LYS A 163 -0.50 -2.97 2.25
N ASN A 164 0.42 -2.10 2.69
CA ASN A 164 1.86 -2.34 2.76
C ASN A 164 2.53 -2.79 1.43
N SER A 165 1.89 -2.57 0.26
CA SER A 165 2.41 -3.02 -1.04
C SER A 165 3.46 -2.07 -1.63
N LYS A 166 4.29 -2.56 -2.56
CA LYS A 166 5.26 -1.72 -3.30
C LYS A 166 5.22 -1.99 -4.81
N ALA A 167 5.32 -0.93 -5.61
CA ALA A 167 5.55 -0.97 -7.04
C ALA A 167 6.74 -0.06 -7.41
N LEU A 168 7.69 -0.56 -8.19
CA LEU A 168 8.89 0.17 -8.61
C LEU A 168 9.18 -0.08 -10.09
N THR A 169 9.42 1.00 -10.83
CA THR A 169 9.88 0.98 -12.23
C THR A 169 11.09 1.90 -12.39
N THR A 170 12.16 1.39 -13.01
CA THR A 170 13.44 2.14 -13.10
C THR A 170 13.95 2.40 -14.51
N GLN A 171 13.60 1.57 -15.49
CA GLN A 171 14.05 1.63 -16.88
C GLN A 171 12.85 1.79 -17.85
N MET A 172 13.10 2.18 -19.10
CA MET A 172 12.10 2.66 -20.06
C MET A 172 11.01 1.62 -20.37
N GLU A 173 9.83 2.11 -20.74
CA GLU A 173 8.68 1.30 -21.21
C GLU A 173 8.26 0.17 -20.24
N SER A 174 8.61 0.32 -18.96
CA SER A 174 8.45 -0.72 -17.93
C SER A 174 7.26 -0.49 -17.03
N HIS A 175 6.66 -1.59 -16.56
CA HIS A 175 5.42 -1.59 -15.79
C HIS A 175 5.58 -2.44 -14.51
N ALA A 176 5.17 -1.93 -13.34
CA ALA A 176 5.13 -2.68 -12.08
C ALA A 176 3.79 -2.46 -11.38
N VAL A 177 3.10 -3.55 -11.04
CA VAL A 177 1.73 -3.50 -10.49
C VAL A 177 1.62 -4.42 -9.28
N SER A 178 1.47 -3.87 -8.08
CA SER A 178 1.23 -4.64 -6.86
C SER A 178 -0.17 -4.39 -6.29
N LEU A 179 -1.03 -5.40 -6.35
CA LEU A 179 -2.43 -5.34 -5.89
C LEU A 179 -2.63 -6.10 -4.56
N GLY A 180 -1.75 -7.04 -4.24
CA GLY A 180 -1.83 -7.83 -3.00
C GLY A 180 -1.38 -7.05 -1.78
N ASN A 181 -1.97 -7.32 -0.62
CA ASN A 181 -1.47 -6.79 0.65
C ASN A 181 -0.06 -7.34 0.93
N GLU A 182 0.84 -6.57 1.52
CA GLU A 182 2.22 -6.92 1.88
C GLU A 182 3.01 -7.49 0.69
N SER A 183 2.74 -6.98 -0.51
CA SER A 183 3.25 -7.51 -1.77
C SER A 183 4.10 -6.49 -2.53
N ASP A 184 5.21 -6.93 -3.10
CA ASP A 184 6.17 -6.10 -3.84
C ASP A 184 6.17 -6.45 -5.33
N SER A 185 6.37 -5.45 -6.19
CA SER A 185 6.45 -5.58 -7.65
C SER A 185 7.53 -4.63 -8.19
N VAL A 186 8.54 -5.14 -8.91
CA VAL A 186 9.72 -4.34 -9.32
C VAL A 186 10.15 -4.65 -10.74
N SER A 187 10.12 -3.67 -11.63
CA SER A 187 10.60 -3.79 -13.03
C SER A 187 11.81 -2.90 -13.25
N PHE A 188 12.96 -3.52 -13.50
CA PHE A 188 14.29 -2.92 -13.35
C PHE A 188 15.05 -2.67 -14.67
N ASP A 189 14.68 -3.37 -15.74
CA ASP A 189 15.37 -3.33 -17.05
C ASP A 189 14.38 -2.87 -18.15
N ASP A 190 14.85 -2.44 -19.32
CA ASP A 190 13.98 -1.82 -20.33
C ASP A 190 12.90 -2.79 -20.85
N ASN A 191 11.69 -2.26 -21.13
CA ASN A 191 10.50 -3.02 -21.53
C ASN A 191 10.06 -4.13 -20.54
N SER A 192 10.39 -4.03 -19.25
CA SER A 192 10.09 -5.10 -18.27
C SER A 192 8.78 -4.90 -17.49
N ILE A 193 8.07 -6.01 -17.22
CA ILE A 193 6.72 -6.03 -16.63
C ILE A 193 6.71 -6.88 -15.36
N SER A 194 6.15 -6.37 -14.25
CA SER A 194 6.01 -7.09 -12.98
C SER A 194 4.60 -6.92 -12.44
N ILE A 195 3.96 -8.00 -11.98
CA ILE A 195 2.59 -7.98 -11.47
C ILE A 195 2.48 -8.90 -10.23
N SER A 196 2.12 -8.36 -9.07
CA SER A 196 1.98 -9.09 -7.82
C SER A 196 0.57 -8.89 -7.23
N THR A 197 -0.26 -9.93 -7.14
CA THR A 197 -1.68 -9.78 -6.72
C THR A 197 -2.10 -10.65 -5.54
N GLY A 198 -1.34 -11.70 -5.21
CA GLY A 198 -1.63 -12.51 -4.02
C GLY A 198 -1.05 -11.85 -2.77
N ASN A 199 -1.77 -11.83 -1.65
CA ASN A 199 -1.24 -11.24 -0.41
C ASN A 199 0.11 -11.87 0.00
N GLY A 200 1.11 -11.08 0.36
CA GLY A 200 2.47 -11.51 0.71
C GLY A 200 3.37 -11.86 -0.49
N SER A 201 3.08 -11.37 -1.70
CA SER A 201 3.75 -11.83 -2.93
C SER A 201 4.80 -10.89 -3.50
N LEU A 202 5.78 -11.45 -4.22
CA LEU A 202 6.84 -10.70 -4.91
C LEU A 202 6.77 -10.90 -6.43
N ALA A 203 6.79 -9.83 -7.21
CA ALA A 203 7.12 -9.83 -8.65
C ALA A 203 8.41 -9.01 -8.88
N PHE A 204 9.38 -9.50 -9.65
CA PHE A 204 10.66 -8.81 -9.88
C PHE A 204 11.24 -9.08 -11.28
N SER A 205 11.03 -8.19 -12.24
CA SER A 205 11.61 -8.30 -13.59
C SER A 205 12.90 -7.47 -13.70
N CYS A 206 14.01 -8.08 -14.12
CA CYS A 206 15.35 -7.48 -14.21
C CYS A 206 16.18 -7.97 -15.42
N GLY A 207 15.49 -8.19 -16.55
CA GLY A 207 16.10 -8.38 -17.87
C GLY A 207 15.30 -7.63 -18.94
N HIS A 208 15.96 -7.18 -20.01
CA HIS A 208 15.31 -6.53 -21.15
C HIS A 208 14.10 -7.36 -21.63
N GLU A 209 12.92 -6.75 -21.81
CA GLU A 209 11.66 -7.43 -22.19
C GLU A 209 11.18 -8.54 -21.23
N SER A 210 11.65 -8.59 -19.98
CA SER A 210 11.26 -9.63 -19.01
C SER A 210 9.94 -9.37 -18.29
N GLN A 211 9.27 -10.45 -17.87
CA GLN A 211 7.90 -10.45 -17.36
C GLN A 211 7.78 -11.36 -16.12
N SER A 212 7.25 -10.86 -15.00
CA SER A 212 7.09 -11.65 -13.77
C SER A 212 5.73 -11.43 -13.12
N ILE A 213 5.01 -12.51 -12.80
CA ILE A 213 3.62 -12.46 -12.35
C ILE A 213 3.38 -13.40 -11.15
N ALA A 214 2.95 -12.87 -10.00
CA ALA A 214 2.77 -13.59 -8.74
C ALA A 214 1.35 -13.39 -8.17
N LEU A 215 0.46 -14.37 -8.37
CA LEU A 215 -0.98 -14.28 -8.06
C LEU A 215 -1.39 -15.02 -6.78
N GLY A 216 -0.65 -16.05 -6.38
CA GLY A 216 -0.97 -16.88 -5.22
C GLY A 216 -0.59 -16.21 -3.89
N ILE A 217 -1.32 -16.46 -2.80
CA ILE A 217 -0.95 -15.92 -1.48
C ILE A 217 0.45 -16.39 -1.06
N GLY A 218 1.35 -15.47 -0.73
CA GLY A 218 2.75 -15.76 -0.41
C GLY A 218 3.59 -16.20 -1.61
N SER A 219 3.21 -15.83 -2.84
CA SER A 219 3.88 -16.30 -4.04
C SER A 219 5.03 -15.39 -4.50
N CYS A 220 5.99 -15.93 -5.23
CA CYS A 220 7.12 -15.13 -5.73
C CYS A 220 7.37 -15.43 -7.20
N ALA A 221 7.38 -14.42 -8.07
CA ALA A 221 7.82 -14.46 -9.46
C ALA A 221 8.94 -13.45 -9.64
N ILE A 222 9.92 -13.76 -10.47
CA ILE A 222 11.07 -12.91 -10.78
C ILE A 222 11.43 -13.23 -12.25
N ALA A 223 12.05 -12.33 -13.03
CA ALA A 223 12.40 -12.62 -14.41
C ALA A 223 13.55 -11.73 -14.90
N CYS A 224 14.73 -12.29 -15.16
CA CYS A 224 15.98 -11.54 -15.16
C CYS A 224 16.92 -11.92 -16.32
N GLY A 225 16.37 -12.00 -17.53
CA GLY A 225 17.11 -12.18 -18.78
C GLY A 225 16.24 -11.77 -19.97
N GLN A 226 16.77 -11.83 -21.19
CA GLN A 226 16.17 -11.16 -22.34
C GLN A 226 14.87 -11.85 -22.83
N GLY A 227 13.73 -11.14 -22.82
CA GLY A 227 12.44 -11.60 -23.37
C GLY A 227 11.71 -12.66 -22.53
N SER A 228 11.80 -12.61 -21.20
CA SER A 228 11.71 -13.82 -20.36
C SER A 228 10.61 -13.83 -19.29
N THR A 229 9.85 -14.94 -19.13
CA THR A 229 8.55 -14.94 -18.39
C THR A 229 8.46 -15.86 -17.15
N ALA A 230 8.16 -15.31 -15.97
CA ALA A 230 7.73 -16.04 -14.76
C ALA A 230 6.25 -15.81 -14.46
N PHE A 231 5.57 -16.86 -14.00
CA PHE A 231 4.16 -16.80 -13.62
C PHE A 231 3.88 -17.78 -12.46
N VAL A 232 3.18 -17.35 -11.41
CA VAL A 232 2.96 -18.15 -10.20
C VAL A 232 1.52 -17.97 -9.74
N SER A 233 0.71 -19.00 -9.93
CA SER A 233 -0.74 -18.97 -9.75
C SER A 233 -1.21 -19.18 -8.30
N GLU A 234 -0.59 -20.10 -7.54
CA GLU A 234 -1.18 -20.64 -6.31
C GLU A 234 -0.34 -20.44 -5.04
N PRO A 235 -0.95 -20.53 -3.84
CA PRO A 235 -0.34 -20.08 -2.59
C PRO A 235 0.97 -20.76 -2.23
N GLY A 236 1.99 -19.99 -1.84
CA GLY A 236 3.33 -20.50 -1.53
C GLY A 236 4.09 -21.08 -2.74
N GLY A 237 3.61 -20.90 -3.98
CA GLY A 237 4.43 -21.11 -5.16
C GLY A 237 5.54 -20.05 -5.24
N PHE A 238 6.72 -20.36 -5.79
CA PHE A 238 7.81 -19.39 -5.93
C PHE A 238 8.49 -19.52 -7.29
N GLY A 239 9.29 -18.54 -7.70
CA GLY A 239 9.46 -18.26 -9.12
C GLY A 239 10.55 -17.23 -9.42
N ALA A 240 11.43 -17.53 -10.38
CA ALA A 240 12.28 -16.55 -11.06
C ALA A 240 12.49 -16.95 -12.53
N VAL A 241 13.28 -16.22 -13.33
CA VAL A 241 13.81 -16.60 -14.66
C VAL A 241 15.10 -15.85 -15.01
N GLY A 242 15.82 -16.28 -16.05
CA GLY A 242 16.46 -15.37 -17.01
C GLY A 242 16.75 -16.11 -18.33
N ILE A 243 16.23 -15.65 -19.48
CA ILE A 243 16.34 -16.43 -20.73
C ILE A 243 17.78 -16.67 -21.19
N ASN A 244 18.04 -17.84 -21.78
CA ASN A 244 18.39 -19.10 -21.08
C ASN A 244 17.42 -19.65 -19.99
N GLY A 245 16.09 -19.67 -20.19
CA GLY A 245 15.18 -19.42 -19.07
C GLY A 245 13.69 -19.68 -19.27
N ALA A 246 13.20 -20.86 -18.89
CA ALA A 246 11.81 -21.27 -19.19
C ALA A 246 10.94 -21.74 -17.99
N LEU A 247 9.62 -21.60 -18.14
CA LEU A 247 8.51 -21.35 -17.20
C LEU A 247 8.56 -21.80 -15.70
N ILE A 248 7.71 -21.14 -14.90
CA ILE A 248 7.33 -21.31 -13.46
C ILE A 248 5.81 -21.60 -13.40
N MET A 249 5.28 -22.47 -12.50
CA MET A 249 3.85 -22.50 -12.12
C MET A 249 3.48 -23.32 -10.85
N ALA A 250 2.16 -23.45 -10.61
CA ALA A 250 1.48 -24.09 -9.48
C ALA A 250 0.04 -24.61 -9.86
N TYR A 251 -0.31 -25.89 -9.60
CA TYR A 251 -1.59 -26.60 -9.89
C TYR A 251 -2.20 -27.36 -8.64
N ARG A 252 -3.12 -28.33 -8.84
CA ARG A 252 -3.74 -29.21 -7.80
C ARG A 252 -3.83 -30.69 -8.29
N ASP A 253 -3.93 -31.65 -7.38
CA ASP A 253 -3.61 -33.10 -7.50
C ASP A 253 -4.77 -34.01 -7.95
N SER A 254 -4.46 -35.24 -8.39
CA SER A 254 -5.43 -36.30 -8.72
C SER A 254 -6.30 -36.78 -7.53
N GLU A 255 -5.82 -36.64 -6.29
CA GLU A 255 -6.59 -36.84 -5.05
C GLU A 255 -6.94 -35.49 -4.38
N GLY A 256 -6.93 -34.38 -5.12
CA GLY A 256 -7.37 -33.06 -4.64
C GLY A 256 -6.42 -32.33 -3.69
N ARG A 257 -5.28 -32.94 -3.32
CA ARG A 257 -4.08 -32.35 -2.66
C ARG A 257 -3.54 -31.16 -3.51
N ARG A 258 -2.68 -30.24 -3.03
CA ARG A 258 -2.05 -29.20 -3.92
C ARG A 258 -0.82 -29.76 -4.67
N ARG A 259 -0.45 -29.16 -5.82
CA ARG A 259 0.51 -29.79 -6.75
C ARG A 259 1.16 -28.84 -7.80
N TYR A 260 2.48 -28.57 -7.91
CA TYR A 260 3.03 -27.42 -8.71
C TYR A 260 4.05 -27.77 -9.86
N ALA A 261 4.10 -27.10 -11.05
CA ALA A 261 4.91 -27.51 -12.27
C ALA A 261 5.39 -26.42 -13.31
N LYS A 262 6.48 -26.69 -14.10
CA LYS A 262 7.42 -25.71 -14.81
C LYS A 262 8.52 -26.34 -15.80
N THR A 263 9.68 -25.72 -16.21
CA THR A 263 10.74 -26.33 -17.16
C THR A 263 12.20 -25.69 -17.25
N TYR A 264 13.18 -26.21 -18.07
CA TYR A 264 14.38 -25.48 -18.67
C TYR A 264 13.89 -25.04 -20.08
N GLU A 265 14.62 -24.12 -20.71
CA GLU A 265 15.14 -24.25 -22.09
C GLU A 265 15.93 -25.59 -22.33
N GLY A 266 15.25 -26.75 -22.26
CA GLY A 266 15.77 -28.16 -22.24
C GLY A 266 15.84 -29.09 -20.96
N LYS A 267 15.05 -28.94 -19.85
CA LYS A 267 15.09 -29.57 -18.46
C LYS A 267 14.48 -28.71 -17.29
N ILE A 268 15.26 -27.96 -16.45
CA ILE A 268 14.90 -27.02 -15.30
C ILE A 268 16.00 -25.92 -14.92
N ILE A 269 15.93 -24.64 -15.38
CA ILE A 269 17.14 -23.79 -15.80
C ILE A 269 17.54 -22.47 -15.05
N GLU A 270 18.20 -21.52 -15.76
CA GLU A 270 18.95 -20.34 -15.29
C GLU A 270 18.09 -19.17 -14.79
N ARG A 271 18.67 -18.47 -13.81
CA ARG A 271 18.06 -17.40 -12.97
C ARG A 271 16.63 -17.72 -12.51
N ARG A 272 16.22 -19.00 -12.49
CA ARG A 272 14.89 -19.45 -12.08
C ARG A 272 14.85 -19.70 -10.55
N LEU A 273 13.69 -19.44 -9.95
CA LEU A 273 13.23 -19.76 -8.59
C LEU A 273 11.92 -20.53 -8.76
N TYR A 274 11.44 -21.20 -7.72
CA TYR A 274 10.94 -22.55 -8.02
C TYR A 274 9.88 -23.10 -7.06
N SER A 275 9.05 -24.01 -7.57
CA SER A 275 7.88 -24.61 -6.90
C SER A 275 7.42 -25.85 -7.65
N CYS A 276 6.89 -26.82 -6.92
CA CYS A 276 6.93 -28.22 -7.33
C CYS A 276 5.98 -29.08 -6.47
N GLU A 277 5.19 -29.97 -7.08
CA GLU A 277 4.86 -31.30 -6.54
C GLU A 277 4.51 -32.29 -7.68
N ASP A 278 3.93 -33.46 -7.35
CA ASP A 278 3.88 -34.71 -8.14
C ASP A 278 5.22 -35.13 -8.75
N GLY A 279 6.30 -34.79 -8.04
CA GLY A 279 7.67 -35.15 -8.38
C GLY A 279 8.22 -34.54 -9.67
N LYS A 280 7.41 -33.86 -10.50
CA LYS A 280 7.91 -33.11 -11.65
C LYS A 280 8.47 -31.80 -11.15
N PHE A 281 9.78 -31.88 -10.93
CA PHE A 281 10.54 -31.18 -9.93
C PHE A 281 11.48 -30.14 -10.55
N ILE A 282 11.39 -28.95 -10.00
CA ILE A 282 11.71 -27.71 -10.68
C ILE A 282 12.04 -26.74 -9.53
N LEU A 283 13.28 -26.23 -9.51
CA LEU A 283 14.38 -26.43 -8.54
C LEU A 283 14.64 -25.33 -7.45
N LYS A 284 13.97 -25.27 -6.28
CA LYS A 284 14.13 -24.11 -5.34
C LYS A 284 15.19 -24.27 -4.23
N VAL A 285 16.33 -23.58 -4.35
CA VAL A 285 17.20 -23.20 -3.22
C VAL A 285 17.82 -21.81 -3.50
N ASN A 286 18.04 -21.04 -2.42
CA ASN A 286 18.60 -19.68 -2.29
C ASN A 286 19.62 -19.24 -3.36
#